data_AF-A0A8S4QZS1-F1
#
_entry.id   AF-A0A8S4QZS1-F1
#
_cell.length_a   1.000
_cell.length_b   1.000
_cell.length_c   1.000
_cell.angle_alpha   90.00
_cell.angle_beta   90.00
_cell.angle_gamma   90.00
#
_symmetry.space_group_name_H-M   'P 1'
#
loop_
_entity.id
_entity.type
_entity.pdbx_description
1 polymer ?
#
loop_
_entity_poly.entity_id
_entity_poly.type
_entity_poly.pdbx_seq_one_letter_code
_entity_poly.pdbx_strand_id
1 'polypeptide(L)' 'LPEEAGDEERDMLDLAYGLKDTSRLGCQITLTKDMDGLEVLVPESVNDARS' A
#
# COMPACT_ATOMS: atom_id res chain seq x y z
N LEU A 1 11.46 -3.87 -1.75
CA LEU A 1 10.13 -4.26 -2.28
C LEU A 1 10.19 -4.17 -3.81
N PRO A 2 9.40 -4.94 -4.56
CA PRO A 2 9.27 -4.73 -6.00
C PRO A 2 8.76 -3.30 -6.27
N GLU A 3 9.30 -2.65 -7.31
CA GLU A 3 8.89 -1.28 -7.71
C GLU A 3 7.39 -1.21 -8.01
N GLU A 4 6.86 -2.26 -8.61
CA GLU A 4 5.45 -2.38 -9.00
C GLU A 4 4.63 -3.19 -7.98
N ALA A 5 3.35 -2.86 -7.87
CA ALA A 5 2.37 -3.70 -7.18
C ALA A 5 2.17 -5.02 -7.93
N GLY A 6 2.08 -6.13 -7.19
CA GLY A 6 1.77 -7.44 -7.78
C GLY A 6 0.30 -7.50 -8.26
N ASP A 7 -0.04 -8.50 -9.08
CA ASP A 7 -1.40 -8.61 -9.63
C ASP A 7 -2.47 -8.74 -8.53
N GLU A 8 -2.25 -9.57 -7.51
CA GLU A 8 -3.14 -9.70 -6.34
C GLU A 8 -3.25 -8.40 -5.52
N GLU A 9 -2.17 -7.62 -5.47
CA GLU A 9 -2.16 -6.32 -4.78
C GLU A 9 -2.99 -5.31 -5.56
N ARG A 10 -2.83 -5.27 -6.89
CA ARG A 10 -3.57 -4.40 -7.80
C ARG A 10 -5.07 -4.68 -7.75
N ASP A 11 -5.48 -5.95 -7.76
CA ASP A 11 -6.89 -6.33 -7.64
C ASP A 11 -7.55 -5.76 -6.37
N MET A 12 -6.81 -5.72 -5.25
CA MET A 12 -7.30 -5.16 -3.99
C MET A 12 -7.23 -3.63 -3.96
N LEU A 13 -6.21 -3.03 -4.59
CA LEU A 13 -6.07 -1.57 -4.71
C LEU A 13 -7.13 -0.96 -5.63
N ASP A 14 -7.63 -1.69 -6.63
CA ASP A 14 -8.73 -1.27 -7.49
C ASP A 14 -10.05 -1.06 -6.73
N LEU A 15 -10.21 -1.70 -5.56
CA LEU A 15 -11.35 -1.51 -4.67
C LEU A 15 -11.23 -0.26 -3.79
N ALA A 16 -10.04 0.36 -3.72
CA ALA A 16 -9.76 1.50 -2.86
C ALA A 16 -10.12 2.83 -3.55
N TYR A 17 -10.74 3.74 -2.80
CA TYR A 17 -11.07 5.08 -3.29
C TYR A 17 -9.86 6.02 -3.19
N GLY A 18 -9.61 6.82 -4.23
CA GLY A 18 -8.54 7.83 -4.22
C GLY A 18 -7.12 7.26 -4.33
N LEU A 19 -6.96 6.11 -5.00
CA LEU A 19 -5.67 5.48 -5.27
C LEU A 19 -4.72 6.44 -6.01
N LYS A 20 -3.44 6.45 -5.62
CA LYS A 20 -2.35 7.15 -6.31
C LYS A 20 -1.35 6.13 -6.82
N ASP A 21 -0.51 6.54 -7.78
CA ASP A 21 0.55 5.67 -8.34
C ASP A 21 1.53 5.15 -7.26
N THR A 22 1.67 5.86 -6.14
CA THR A 22 2.52 5.47 -5.01
C THR A 22 1.78 4.66 -3.94
N SER A 23 0.50 4.36 -4.12
CA SER A 23 -0.29 3.60 -3.15
C SER A 23 0.10 2.13 -3.16
N ARG A 24 0.22 1.54 -1.96
CA ARG A 24 0.58 0.14 -1.73
C ARG A 24 -0.20 -0.43 -0.55
N LEU A 25 -0.39 -1.75 -0.53
CA LEU A 25 -0.99 -2.42 0.63
C LEU A 25 0.03 -2.50 1.77
N GLY A 26 -0.25 -1.80 2.87
CA GLY A 26 0.68 -1.72 4.00
C GLY A 26 1.08 -3.07 4.59
N CYS A 27 0.23 -4.10 4.50
CA CYS A 27 0.54 -5.45 4.97
C CYS A 27 1.60 -6.19 4.12
N GLN A 28 1.83 -5.75 2.88
CA GLN A 28 2.82 -6.33 1.97
C GLN A 28 4.17 -5.59 2.01
N ILE A 29 4.25 -4.47 2.75
CA ILE A 29 5.46 -3.65 2.87
C ILE A 29 6.30 -4.16 4.04
N THR A 30 7.42 -4.82 3.73
CA THR A 30 8.45 -5.16 4.72
C THR A 30 9.40 -3.99 4.91
N LEU A 31 9.44 -3.42 6.12
CA LEU A 31 10.34 -2.32 6.45
C LEU A 31 11.80 -2.77 6.46
N THR A 32 12.68 -1.98 5.85
CA THR A 32 14.13 -2.15 5.87
C THR A 32 14.82 -0.91 6.41
N LYS A 33 16.11 -1.02 6.78
CA LYS A 33 16.90 0.12 7.29
C LYS A 33 17.03 1.26 6.28
N ASP A 34 16.94 0.95 4.99
CA ASP A 34 17.02 1.95 3.91
C ASP A 34 15.76 2.84 3.84
N MET A 35 14.73 2.52 4.62
CA MET A 35 13.46 3.27 4.72
C MET A 35 13.41 4.14 5.98
N ASP A 36 14.55 4.39 6.64
CA ASP A 36 14.60 5.31 7.78
C ASP A 36 14.23 6.74 7.34
N GLY A 37 13.26 7.36 8.04
CA GLY A 37 12.68 8.65 7.66
C GLY A 37 11.55 8.57 6.61
N LEU A 38 11.05 7.39 6.27
CA LEU A 38 9.90 7.24 5.38
C LEU A 38 8.63 7.90 5.96
N GLU A 39 8.01 8.77 5.18
CA GLU A 39 6.68 9.31 5.45
C GLU A 39 5.64 8.60 4.57
N VAL A 40 4.53 8.18 5.18
CA VAL A 40 3.41 7.54 4.48
C VAL A 40 2.11 8.25 4.80
N LEU A 41 1.24 8.35 3.79
CA LEU A 41 -0.11 8.90 3.96
C LEU A 41 -1.11 7.75 4.10
N VAL A 42 -1.87 7.75 5.19
CA VAL A 42 -3.00 6.82 5.39
C VAL A 42 -4.28 7.49 4.88
N PRO A 43 -5.01 6.88 3.92
CA PRO A 43 -6.25 7.46 3.40
C PRO A 43 -7.38 7.46 4.45
N GLU A 44 -8.30 8.42 4.36
CA GLU A 44 -9.39 8.61 5.35
C GLU A 44 -10.42 7.46 5.35
N SER A 45 -10.62 6.80 4.22
CA SER A 45 -11.50 5.65 4.06
C SER A 45 -10.66 4.41 3.76
N VAL A 46 -10.54 3.48 4.73
CA VAL A 46 -9.83 2.21 4.51
C VAL A 46 -10.80 1.05 4.78
N ASN A 47 -10.97 0.17 3.77
CA ASN A 47 -11.46 -1.18 4.00
C ASN A 47 -10.23 -2.02 4.35
N ASP A 48 -9.97 -2.17 5.64
CA ASP A 48 -8.92 -3.06 6.13
C ASP A 48 -9.41 -4.51 6.00
N ALA A 49 -8.93 -5.23 4.99
CA ALA A 49 -9.31 -6.62 4.72
C ALA A 49 -8.84 -7.62 5.81
N ARG A 50 -8.29 -7.15 6.93
CA ARG A 50 -7.94 -7.96 8.11
C ARG A 50 -9.14 -8.31 9.00
N SER A 51 -10.37 -7.90 8.67
CA SER A 51 -11.60 -8.24 9.40
C SER A 51 -12.32 -9.47 8.85
#